data_AF-A0A7C7TNQ6-F1
#
_entry.id   AF-A0A7C7TNQ6-F1
#
_cell.length_a   1.000
_cell.length_b   1.000
_cell.length_c   1.000
_cell.angle_alpha   90.00
_cell.angle_beta   90.00
_cell.angle_gamma   90.00
#
_symmetry.space_group_name_H-M   'P 1'
#
loop_
_entity.id
_entity.type
_entity.pdbx_description
1 polymer ?
#
loop_
_entity_poly.entity_id
_entity_poly.type
_entity_poly.pdbx_seq_one_letter_code
_entity_poly.pdbx_strand_id
1 'polypeptide(L)'
;MKLITNLAIAFCLLSASAIAQDSGAPPAIYKPGGEIDAELDRAAANSASAGGWSVTIAPGITVRRRGSSVQQYAVLHPFSIEIYRILEGSGTLVTGGLLVPPLAESASPNIIRTLNGVKGGLSREVKAGDILVLQPGTPHWFSNIDGGSITYMESRVQITSHPIQYQQE
;
A
#
# COMPACT_ATOMS: atom_id res chain seq x y z
N MET A 1 83.37 -4.83 30.81
CA MET A 1 82.49 -4.80 29.63
C MET A 1 81.22 -5.56 30.00
N LYS A 2 80.11 -4.86 30.25
CA LYS A 2 78.88 -5.41 30.87
C LYS A 2 77.95 -5.96 29.77
N LEU A 3 77.53 -7.21 29.88
CA LEU A 3 76.54 -7.82 29.01
C LEU A 3 75.17 -7.68 29.69
N ILE A 4 74.28 -6.85 29.13
CA ILE A 4 72.94 -6.61 29.64
C ILE A 4 71.99 -7.44 28.78
N THR A 5 71.40 -8.48 29.37
CA THR A 5 70.45 -9.37 28.69
C THR A 5 69.08 -8.70 28.66
N ASN A 6 68.63 -8.28 27.48
CA ASN A 6 67.30 -7.70 27.28
C ASN A 6 66.25 -8.82 27.21
N LEU A 7 65.39 -8.90 28.22
CA LEU A 7 64.21 -9.77 28.23
C LEU A 7 63.07 -9.03 27.50
N ALA A 8 62.80 -9.43 26.26
CA ALA A 8 61.66 -8.92 25.50
C ALA A 8 60.37 -9.57 26.00
N ILE A 9 59.54 -8.80 26.71
CA ILE A 9 58.17 -9.21 27.07
C ILE A 9 57.29 -8.99 25.85
N ALA A 10 56.90 -10.08 25.19
CA ALA A 10 55.94 -10.05 24.09
C ALA A 10 54.53 -9.75 24.65
N PHE A 11 54.04 -8.54 24.43
CA PHE A 11 52.68 -8.15 24.77
C PHE A 11 51.73 -8.76 23.72
N CYS A 12 51.13 -9.92 24.02
CA CYS A 12 50.05 -10.48 23.21
C CYS A 12 48.83 -9.57 23.28
N LEU A 13 48.61 -8.77 22.24
CA LEU A 13 47.34 -8.09 22.00
C LEU A 13 46.26 -9.16 21.78
N LEU A 14 45.50 -9.48 22.83
CA LEU A 14 44.23 -10.19 22.67
C LEU A 14 43.34 -9.33 21.77
N SER A 15 43.21 -9.75 20.52
CA SER A 15 42.19 -9.23 19.63
C SER A 15 40.85 -9.68 20.22
N ALA A 16 40.15 -8.77 20.89
CA ALA A 16 38.76 -8.98 21.24
C ALA A 16 38.00 -9.10 19.92
N SER A 17 37.78 -10.33 19.45
CA SER A 17 36.79 -10.60 18.43
C SER A 17 35.47 -10.10 19.00
N ALA A 18 35.03 -8.93 18.58
CA ALA A 18 33.67 -8.48 18.81
C ALA A 18 32.78 -9.55 18.19
N ILE A 19 32.22 -10.43 19.02
CA ILE A 19 31.13 -11.30 18.61
C ILE A 19 30.03 -10.34 18.20
N ALA A 20 29.79 -10.23 16.89
CA ALA A 20 28.62 -9.57 16.36
C ALA A 20 27.43 -10.24 17.06
N GLN A 21 26.79 -9.53 17.98
CA GLN A 21 25.53 -9.99 18.54
C GLN A 21 24.57 -10.07 17.36
N ASP A 22 24.08 -11.28 17.07
CA ASP A 22 22.98 -11.50 16.15
C ASP A 22 21.81 -10.66 16.67
N SER A 23 21.55 -9.52 16.03
CA SER A 23 20.57 -8.54 16.50
C SER A 23 19.13 -9.03 16.35
N GLY A 24 18.93 -10.28 15.93
CA GLY A 24 17.61 -10.85 15.64
C GLY A 24 16.93 -10.13 14.47
N ALA A 25 15.69 -10.54 14.18
CA ALA A 25 14.84 -9.88 13.20
C ALA A 25 14.35 -8.50 13.72
N PRO A 26 14.14 -7.50 12.84
CA PRO A 26 13.62 -6.20 13.25
C PRO A 26 12.19 -6.30 13.80
N PRO A 27 11.76 -5.34 14.65
CA PRO A 27 10.37 -5.26 15.12
C PRO A 27 9.41 -4.94 13.96
N ALA A 28 8.11 -5.12 14.20
CA ALA A 28 7.07 -4.81 13.24
C ALA A 28 7.08 -3.32 12.84
N ILE A 29 6.75 -3.05 11.58
CA ILE A 29 6.45 -1.68 11.13
C ILE A 29 5.15 -1.27 11.83
N TYR A 30 5.22 -0.20 12.61
CA TYR A 30 4.11 0.24 13.46
C TYR A 30 3.81 1.72 13.21
N LYS A 31 2.53 2.02 13.04
CA LYS A 31 2.01 3.39 13.03
C LYS A 31 0.71 3.46 13.85
N PRO A 32 0.61 4.31 14.88
CA PRO A 32 -0.60 4.45 15.67
C PRO A 32 -1.80 4.93 14.84
N GLY A 33 -2.99 4.43 15.14
CA GLY A 33 -4.24 4.84 14.47
C GLY A 33 -4.46 6.36 14.48
N GLY A 34 -4.31 6.99 15.65
CA GLY A 34 -4.48 8.45 15.77
C GLY A 34 -3.49 9.26 14.93
N GLU A 35 -2.28 8.75 14.67
CA GLU A 35 -1.34 9.42 13.75
C GLU A 35 -1.74 9.25 12.28
N ILE A 36 -2.29 8.09 11.93
CA ILE A 36 -2.84 7.84 10.59
C ILE A 36 -4.00 8.81 10.33
N ASP A 37 -4.92 8.93 11.27
CA ASP A 37 -6.09 9.80 11.15
C ASP A 37 -5.67 11.27 11.04
N ALA A 38 -4.77 11.73 11.92
CA ALA A 38 -4.27 13.10 11.89
C ALA A 38 -3.55 13.45 10.57
N GLU A 39 -2.86 12.50 9.96
CA GLU A 39 -2.22 12.70 8.66
C GLU A 39 -3.22 12.75 7.51
N LEU A 40 -4.24 11.88 7.52
CA LEU A 40 -5.34 11.94 6.56
C LEU A 40 -6.10 13.27 6.67
N ASP A 41 -6.38 13.74 7.88
CA ASP A 41 -7.04 15.03 8.13
C ASP A 41 -6.21 16.19 7.60
N ARG A 42 -4.91 16.18 7.88
CA ARG A 42 -3.99 17.21 7.38
C ARG A 42 -3.92 17.19 5.85
N ALA A 43 -3.88 16.02 5.23
CA ALA A 43 -3.87 15.89 3.78
C ALA A 43 -5.18 16.41 3.15
N ALA A 44 -6.32 16.13 3.79
CA ALA A 44 -7.64 16.59 3.36
C ALA A 44 -7.82 18.11 3.48
N ALA A 45 -7.31 18.71 4.55
CA ALA A 45 -7.33 20.16 4.73
C ALA A 45 -6.51 20.90 3.65
N ASN A 46 -5.47 20.27 3.12
CA ASN A 46 -4.54 20.90 2.18
C ASN A 46 -4.90 20.74 0.70
N SER A 47 -5.79 19.80 0.35
CA SER A 47 -6.15 19.57 -1.06
C SER A 47 -7.46 18.81 -1.22
N ALA A 48 -8.28 19.19 -2.21
CA ALA A 48 -9.34 18.32 -2.70
C ALA A 48 -8.73 17.31 -3.69
N SER A 49 -8.94 16.00 -3.47
CA SER A 49 -8.31 14.94 -4.26
C SER A 49 -9.31 13.88 -4.73
N ALA A 50 -9.50 13.78 -6.06
CA ALA A 50 -10.28 12.70 -6.68
C ALA A 50 -9.69 11.30 -6.44
N GLY A 51 -8.36 11.20 -6.25
CA GLY A 51 -7.67 9.96 -5.87
C GLY A 51 -7.74 9.65 -4.37
N GLY A 52 -8.34 10.55 -3.59
CA GLY A 52 -8.32 10.53 -2.13
C GLY A 52 -7.00 10.96 -1.53
N TRP A 53 -6.94 10.80 -0.22
CA TRP A 53 -5.76 10.98 0.61
C TRP A 53 -5.30 9.61 1.11
N SER A 54 -4.00 9.46 1.32
CA SER A 54 -3.43 8.17 1.67
C SER A 54 -2.26 8.32 2.63
N VAL A 55 -2.15 7.37 3.54
CA VAL A 55 -1.03 7.22 4.46
C VAL A 55 -0.43 5.84 4.25
N THR A 56 0.82 5.78 3.80
CA THR A 56 1.54 4.52 3.63
C THR A 56 2.02 4.02 4.98
N ILE A 57 1.72 2.76 5.30
CA ILE A 57 2.19 2.10 6.53
C ILE A 57 3.43 1.28 6.24
N ALA A 58 3.39 0.48 5.18
CA ALA A 58 4.47 -0.38 4.71
C ALA A 58 4.36 -0.55 3.18
N PRO A 59 5.37 -1.09 2.49
CA PRO A 59 5.23 -1.45 1.08
C PRO A 59 3.97 -2.30 0.83
N GLY A 60 3.09 -1.82 -0.04
CA GLY A 60 1.82 -2.49 -0.36
C GLY A 60 0.71 -2.31 0.69
N ILE A 61 0.95 -1.66 1.84
CA ILE A 61 -0.06 -1.43 2.89
C ILE A 61 -0.27 0.06 3.07
N THR A 62 -1.49 0.53 2.80
CA THR A 62 -1.86 1.95 2.83
C THR A 62 -3.24 2.12 3.45
N VAL A 63 -3.44 3.15 4.27
CA VAL A 63 -4.79 3.58 4.65
C VAL A 63 -5.20 4.72 3.71
N ARG A 64 -6.38 4.59 3.10
CA ARG A 64 -6.91 5.56 2.14
C ARG A 64 -8.20 6.16 2.66
N ARG A 65 -8.40 7.45 2.40
CA ARG A 65 -9.66 8.16 2.61
C ARG A 65 -10.12 8.78 1.30
N ARG A 66 -11.38 8.53 0.92
CA ARG A 66 -12.01 9.09 -0.28
C ARG A 66 -13.16 9.99 0.16
N GLY A 67 -13.15 11.25 -0.30
CA GLY A 67 -14.23 12.21 -0.02
C GLY A 67 -15.35 12.13 -1.05
N SER A 68 -16.59 12.38 -0.65
CA SER A 68 -17.78 12.36 -1.53
C SER A 68 -17.90 13.59 -2.43
N SER A 69 -17.18 14.68 -2.14
CA SER A 69 -17.27 15.97 -2.85
C SER A 69 -16.58 16.01 -4.22
N VAL A 70 -15.93 14.92 -4.61
CA VAL A 70 -15.18 14.81 -5.87
C VAL A 70 -15.62 13.55 -6.61
N GLN A 71 -15.56 13.60 -7.94
CA GLN A 71 -15.83 12.42 -8.76
C GLN A 71 -14.72 11.40 -8.58
N GLN A 72 -15.10 10.14 -8.35
CA GLN A 72 -14.16 9.04 -8.12
C GLN A 72 -13.78 8.38 -9.45
N TYR A 73 -12.49 8.08 -9.62
CA TYR A 73 -12.06 7.19 -10.69
C TYR A 73 -12.54 5.77 -10.44
N ALA A 74 -13.05 5.12 -11.49
CA ALA A 74 -13.07 3.67 -11.61
C ALA A 74 -11.68 3.21 -12.03
N VAL A 75 -11.16 2.17 -11.36
CA VAL A 75 -9.79 1.70 -11.57
C VAL A 75 -9.73 0.17 -11.65
N LEU A 76 -8.70 -0.36 -12.28
CA LEU A 76 -8.26 -1.75 -12.13
C LEU A 76 -6.74 -1.82 -12.08
N HIS A 77 -6.25 -2.86 -11.43
CA HIS A 77 -4.83 -3.16 -11.29
C HIS A 77 -4.52 -4.50 -11.97
N PRO A 78 -3.79 -4.52 -13.11
CA PRO A 78 -3.57 -5.76 -13.86
C PRO A 78 -2.70 -6.79 -13.14
N PHE A 79 -1.80 -6.37 -12.23
CA PHE A 79 -0.75 -7.23 -11.68
C PHE A 79 -0.80 -7.38 -10.16
N SER A 80 -1.90 -6.98 -9.53
CA SER A 80 -2.00 -7.01 -8.07
C SER A 80 -3.37 -7.50 -7.65
N ILE A 81 -3.37 -8.35 -6.62
CA ILE A 81 -4.55 -8.52 -5.77
C ILE A 81 -4.61 -7.29 -4.88
N GLU A 82 -5.81 -6.76 -4.71
CA GLU A 82 -6.07 -5.65 -3.79
C GLU A 82 -7.14 -6.05 -2.78
N ILE A 83 -6.85 -5.82 -1.51
CA ILE A 83 -7.73 -6.18 -0.40
C ILE A 83 -8.11 -4.90 0.32
N TYR A 84 -9.40 -4.64 0.44
CA TYR A 84 -9.92 -3.57 1.27
C TYR A 84 -10.48 -4.11 2.56
N ARG A 85 -10.10 -3.49 3.67
CA ARG A 85 -10.88 -3.52 4.92
C ARG A 85 -11.46 -2.13 5.13
N ILE A 86 -12.78 -2.00 5.09
CA ILE A 86 -13.43 -0.71 5.38
C ILE A 86 -13.29 -0.44 6.88
N LEU A 87 -12.72 0.72 7.21
CA LEU A 87 -12.46 1.13 8.58
C LEU A 87 -13.55 2.06 9.10
N GLU A 88 -14.04 2.97 8.25
CA GLU A 88 -15.02 3.99 8.60
C GLU A 88 -15.87 4.39 7.39
N GLY A 89 -17.11 4.79 7.64
CA GLY A 89 -18.05 5.26 6.61
C GLY A 89 -18.74 4.13 5.88
N SER A 90 -19.47 4.51 4.83
CA SER A 90 -20.17 3.61 3.92
C SER A 90 -20.28 4.19 2.51
N GLY A 91 -20.70 3.35 1.57
CA GLY A 91 -21.10 3.79 0.25
C GLY A 91 -21.29 2.61 -0.70
N THR A 92 -21.56 2.95 -1.95
CA THR A 92 -21.78 1.97 -2.99
C THR A 92 -20.48 1.69 -3.74
N LEU A 93 -20.00 0.44 -3.67
CA LEU A 93 -18.87 -0.03 -4.45
C LEU A 93 -19.35 -0.92 -5.59
N VAL A 94 -18.99 -0.55 -6.81
CA VAL A 94 -19.20 -1.37 -8.01
C VAL A 94 -17.93 -2.13 -8.31
N THR A 95 -18.01 -3.45 -8.46
CA THR A 95 -16.86 -4.31 -8.82
C THR A 95 -17.16 -5.24 -9.99
N GLY A 96 -16.12 -5.65 -10.73
CA GLY A 96 -16.26 -6.46 -11.93
C GLY A 96 -16.65 -5.63 -13.17
N GLY A 97 -17.20 -6.27 -14.19
CA GLY A 97 -17.62 -5.58 -15.41
C GLY A 97 -16.44 -5.02 -16.23
N LEU A 98 -16.66 -3.87 -16.87
CA LEU A 98 -15.68 -3.21 -17.75
C LEU A 98 -15.58 -1.70 -17.43
N LEU A 99 -14.37 -1.15 -17.47
CA LEU A 99 -14.17 0.31 -17.40
C LEU A 99 -14.78 0.98 -18.63
N VAL A 100 -15.50 2.08 -18.42
CA VAL A 100 -16.15 2.84 -19.50
C VAL A 100 -15.15 3.80 -20.16
N PRO A 101 -14.89 3.73 -21.47
CA PRO A 101 -13.98 4.66 -22.14
C PRO A 101 -14.53 6.11 -22.22
N PRO A 102 -13.67 7.12 -22.48
CA PRO A 102 -12.22 7.01 -22.63
C PRO A 102 -11.51 6.66 -21.33
N LEU A 103 -10.40 5.94 -21.44
CA LEU A 103 -9.48 5.73 -20.33
C LEU A 103 -8.71 7.02 -20.09
N ALA A 104 -8.40 7.31 -18.83
CA ALA A 104 -7.58 8.44 -18.44
C ALA A 104 -6.11 8.02 -18.32
N GLU A 105 -5.21 8.96 -18.57
CA GLU A 105 -3.78 8.74 -18.40
C GLU A 105 -3.44 8.33 -16.96
N SER A 106 -2.40 7.51 -16.84
CA SER A 106 -1.88 7.01 -15.58
C SER A 106 -0.36 7.05 -15.61
N ALA A 107 0.25 7.48 -14.50
CA ALA A 107 1.70 7.46 -14.32
C ALA A 107 2.26 6.04 -14.13
N SER A 108 1.40 5.03 -13.96
CA SER A 108 1.79 3.64 -13.77
C SER A 108 1.04 2.72 -14.73
N PRO A 109 1.74 1.80 -15.42
CA PRO A 109 1.09 0.78 -16.25
C PRO A 109 0.29 -0.22 -15.42
N ASN A 110 0.49 -0.27 -14.09
CA ASN A 110 -0.30 -1.11 -13.18
C ASN A 110 -1.61 -0.44 -12.74
N ILE A 111 -1.99 0.70 -13.32
CA ILE A 111 -3.25 1.38 -13.00
C ILE A 111 -3.91 1.77 -14.32
N ILE A 112 -5.04 1.13 -14.62
CA ILE A 112 -5.93 1.51 -15.72
C ILE A 112 -7.16 2.15 -15.10
N ARG A 113 -7.56 3.32 -15.59
CA ARG A 113 -8.59 4.11 -14.92
C ARG A 113 -9.45 4.94 -15.87
N THR A 114 -10.64 5.30 -15.40
CA THR A 114 -11.54 6.22 -16.09
C THR A 114 -12.42 6.98 -15.09
N LEU A 115 -12.90 8.17 -15.46
CA LEU A 115 -13.92 8.90 -14.71
C LEU A 115 -15.36 8.45 -15.05
N ASN A 116 -15.53 7.67 -16.11
CA ASN A 116 -16.86 7.31 -16.63
C ASN A 116 -17.49 6.09 -15.94
N GLY A 117 -16.83 5.54 -14.91
CA GLY A 117 -17.35 4.44 -14.11
C GLY A 117 -17.14 3.05 -14.72
N VAL A 118 -18.00 2.13 -14.31
CA VAL A 118 -17.96 0.70 -14.66
C VAL A 118 -19.30 0.29 -15.28
N LYS A 119 -19.26 -0.41 -16.43
CA LYS A 119 -20.43 -1.01 -17.08
C LYS A 119 -20.51 -2.50 -16.73
N GLY A 120 -21.71 -2.96 -16.35
CA GLY A 120 -21.99 -4.37 -16.07
C GLY A 120 -21.32 -4.92 -14.80
N GLY A 121 -20.83 -4.03 -13.93
CA GLY A 121 -20.31 -4.41 -12.61
C GLY A 121 -21.43 -4.72 -11.61
N LEU A 122 -21.08 -5.45 -10.56
CA LEU A 122 -21.97 -5.73 -9.44
C LEU A 122 -21.87 -4.59 -8.42
N SER A 123 -23.00 -3.93 -8.19
CA SER A 123 -23.13 -2.87 -7.18
C SER A 123 -23.45 -3.47 -5.81
N ARG A 124 -22.71 -3.06 -4.77
CA ARG A 124 -22.96 -3.43 -3.38
C ARG A 124 -22.75 -2.24 -2.46
N GLU A 125 -23.61 -2.12 -1.45
CA GLU A 125 -23.31 -1.29 -0.29
C GLU A 125 -22.19 -1.93 0.53
N VAL A 126 -21.20 -1.12 0.91
CA VAL A 126 -20.10 -1.51 1.78
C VAL A 126 -20.00 -0.53 2.94
N LYS A 127 -19.60 -1.02 4.12
CA LYS A 127 -19.49 -0.22 5.34
C LYS A 127 -18.37 -0.70 6.24
N ALA A 128 -18.07 0.10 7.27
CA ALA A 128 -17.09 -0.24 8.30
C ALA A 128 -17.23 -1.70 8.78
N GLY A 129 -16.11 -2.42 8.76
CA GLY A 129 -16.06 -3.84 9.09
C GLY A 129 -16.00 -4.77 7.89
N ASP A 130 -16.52 -4.36 6.72
CA ASP A 130 -16.54 -5.20 5.52
C ASP A 130 -15.14 -5.41 4.92
N ILE A 131 -14.98 -6.55 4.25
CA ILE A 131 -13.76 -6.93 3.53
C ILE A 131 -14.09 -7.19 2.07
N LEU A 132 -13.23 -6.68 1.18
CA LEU A 132 -13.30 -6.92 -0.26
C LEU A 132 -11.96 -7.47 -0.72
N VAL A 133 -12.01 -8.47 -1.61
CA VAL A 133 -10.82 -8.99 -2.29
C VAL A 133 -11.04 -8.81 -3.79
N LEU A 134 -10.18 -8.00 -4.39
CA LEU A 134 -10.21 -7.62 -5.80
C LEU A 134 -9.11 -8.40 -6.51
N GLN A 135 -9.50 -9.31 -7.40
CA GLN A 135 -8.55 -10.07 -8.20
C GLN A 135 -7.89 -9.15 -9.24
N PRO A 136 -6.69 -9.51 -9.74
CA PRO A 136 -6.03 -8.76 -10.79
C PRO A 136 -6.96 -8.54 -11.98
N GLY A 137 -6.99 -7.32 -12.50
CA GLY A 137 -7.85 -6.94 -13.61
C GLY A 137 -9.31 -6.65 -13.24
N THR A 138 -9.72 -6.76 -11.97
CA THR A 138 -11.10 -6.47 -11.54
C THR A 138 -11.34 -4.95 -11.50
N PRO A 139 -12.22 -4.38 -12.35
CA PRO A 139 -12.63 -2.99 -12.20
C PRO A 139 -13.33 -2.81 -10.87
N HIS A 140 -13.02 -1.71 -10.19
CA HIS A 140 -13.67 -1.32 -8.95
C HIS A 140 -13.79 0.20 -8.86
N TRP A 141 -14.90 0.63 -8.28
CA TRP A 141 -15.29 2.03 -8.30
C TRP A 141 -16.27 2.33 -7.17
N PHE A 142 -15.93 3.30 -6.32
CA PHE A 142 -16.93 3.89 -5.42
C PHE A 142 -17.83 4.80 -6.26
N SER A 143 -18.98 4.27 -6.69
CA SER A 143 -19.96 5.03 -7.48
C SER A 143 -20.71 6.04 -6.63
N ASN A 144 -20.78 5.79 -5.31
CA ASN A 144 -21.31 6.70 -4.32
C ASN A 144 -20.52 6.53 -3.01
N ILE A 145 -20.34 7.62 -2.26
CA ILE A 145 -19.78 7.62 -0.92
C ILE A 145 -20.79 8.34 -0.04
N ASP A 146 -21.27 7.67 1.00
CA ASP A 146 -22.25 8.25 1.90
C ASP A 146 -21.59 9.26 2.85
N GLY A 147 -22.33 10.32 3.17
CA GLY A 147 -21.83 11.38 4.06
C GLY A 147 -20.65 12.13 3.44
N GLY A 148 -19.61 12.36 4.25
CA GLY A 148 -18.43 13.14 3.83
C GLY A 148 -17.30 12.31 3.21
N SER A 149 -17.08 11.10 3.70
CA SER A 149 -15.96 10.26 3.28
C SER A 149 -16.10 8.80 3.69
N ILE A 150 -15.34 7.94 3.01
CA ILE A 150 -15.09 6.54 3.41
C ILE A 150 -13.59 6.32 3.60
N THR A 151 -13.21 5.59 4.66
CA THR A 151 -11.81 5.26 4.98
C THR A 151 -11.63 3.75 4.97
N TYR A 152 -10.58 3.27 4.32
CA TYR A 152 -10.27 1.84 4.22
C TYR A 152 -8.76 1.57 4.25
N MET A 153 -8.38 0.44 4.81
CA MET A 153 -7.04 -0.12 4.62
C MET A 153 -7.01 -0.87 3.30
N GLU A 154 -6.05 -0.51 2.46
CA GLU A 154 -5.70 -1.14 1.21
C GLU A 154 -4.43 -1.96 1.40
N SER A 155 -4.51 -3.24 1.07
CA SER A 155 -3.35 -4.12 0.94
C SER A 155 -3.21 -4.58 -0.51
N ARG A 156 -2.06 -4.35 -1.12
CA ARG A 156 -1.74 -4.84 -2.46
C ARG A 156 -0.68 -5.93 -2.39
N VAL A 157 -1.01 -7.08 -2.96
CA VAL A 157 -0.07 -8.19 -3.18
C VAL A 157 0.18 -8.31 -4.66
N GLN A 158 1.40 -8.00 -5.08
CA GLN A 158 1.80 -8.11 -6.47
C GLN A 158 1.97 -9.59 -6.83
N ILE A 159 1.21 -10.06 -7.82
CA ILE A 159 1.22 -11.48 -8.22
C ILE A 159 2.41 -11.84 -9.12
N THR A 160 3.05 -10.86 -9.75
CA THR A 160 4.37 -11.01 -10.37
C THR A 160 5.06 -9.65 -10.51
N SER A 161 6.36 -9.62 -10.25
CA SER A 161 7.27 -8.50 -10.55
C SER A 161 8.17 -8.78 -11.76
N HIS A 162 8.12 -9.99 -12.31
CA HIS A 162 8.90 -10.43 -13.47
C HIS A 162 8.00 -10.59 -14.71
N PRO A 163 8.53 -10.44 -15.93
CA PRO A 163 7.82 -10.85 -17.13
C PRO A 163 7.45 -12.33 -17.02
N ILE A 164 6.16 -12.65 -17.11
CA ILE A 164 5.73 -14.06 -17.18
C ILE A 164 6.20 -14.59 -18.53
N GLN A 165 7.16 -15.51 -18.53
CA GLN A 165 7.56 -16.25 -19.72
C GLN A 165 6.82 -17.58 -19.73
N TYR A 166 6.07 -17.83 -20.80
CA TYR A 166 5.56 -19.16 -21.12
C TYR A 166 6.51 -19.80 -22.12
N GLN A 167 6.75 -21.10 -21.99
CA GLN A 167 7.43 -21.88 -23.02
C GLN A 167 6.55 -21.80 -24.28
N GLN A 168 7.05 -21.17 -25.35
CA GLN A 168 6.41 -21.31 -26.65
C GLN A 168 6.68 -22.74 -27.10
N GLU A 169 5.61 -23.50 -27.38
CA GLU A 169 5.72 -24.71 -28.19
C GLU A 169 6.22 -24.36 -29.61
#